data_AF-A0ABD1ACM3-F1
#
_entry.id   AF-A0ABD1ACM3-F1
#
_cell.length_a   1.000
_cell.length_b   1.000
_cell.length_c   1.000
_cell.angle_alpha   90.00
_cell.angle_beta   90.00
_cell.angle_gamma   90.00
#
_symmetry.space_group_name_H-M   'P 1'
#
loop_
_entity.id
_entity.type
_entity.pdbx_description
1 polymer ?
#
loop_
_entity_poly.entity_id
_entity_poly.type
_entity_poly.pdbx_seq_one_letter_code
_entity_poly.pdbx_strand_id
1 'polypeptide(L)'
;MGYGDGVKGYRIWSPSENTVILSRNVVFDESFMLGCYTRSITEAENCSFDKQVELHEDHQGTDQQEHNQSQELQATDGLIETQQPDVTPSETRPHSIAQDRVRRVGIGPPQRYGYEDMAGYALQVAEEVDTYEPSTYREAISGTEAERWFAAMGDEMESHQKNNTWDLVTQPHGRKIVTCKWIFKKKEGISMAEGVKYKARVVARGFSQREGVDYNEIFSPVVRHTSIRALVAVVAHQDLELEQLDVNTAFLHGELEEEIYMTQPDGFQVPGKENHVCRLNKSLYGLKQSPRQWYKRFDSYMMK
;
A
#
# COMPACT_ATOMS: atom_id res chain seq x y z
N MET A 1 20.64 0.53 10.35
CA MET A 1 19.97 0.39 9.03
C MET A 1 18.49 0.64 9.23
N GLY A 2 17.83 1.36 8.32
CA GLY A 2 16.44 1.79 8.49
C GLY A 2 15.97 2.64 7.31
N TYR A 3 14.84 3.33 7.43
CA TYR A 3 14.40 4.31 6.44
C TYR A 3 14.88 5.71 6.85
N GLY A 4 15.21 6.56 5.87
CA GLY A 4 15.47 7.98 6.14
C GLY A 4 14.16 8.76 6.32
N ASP A 5 14.14 9.75 7.23
CA ASP A 5 12.99 10.63 7.42
C ASP A 5 12.61 11.33 6.10
N GLY A 6 11.33 11.27 5.73
CA GLY A 6 10.77 11.96 4.57
C GLY A 6 11.21 11.44 3.20
N VAL A 7 12.01 10.36 3.12
CA VAL A 7 12.49 9.81 1.84
C VAL A 7 12.18 8.32 1.75
N LYS A 8 11.48 7.90 0.69
CA LYS A 8 11.45 6.48 0.29
C LYS A 8 12.89 6.06 0.01
N GLY A 9 13.57 5.34 0.89
CA GLY A 9 14.97 4.93 0.69
C GLY A 9 15.55 4.24 1.91
N TYR A 10 16.31 3.18 1.69
CA TYR A 10 17.05 2.47 2.71
C TYR A 10 18.28 3.28 3.12
N ARG A 11 18.50 3.36 4.43
CA ARG A 11 19.69 3.91 5.09
C ARG A 11 20.69 2.78 5.29
N ILE A 12 21.69 2.72 4.41
CA ILE A 12 22.74 1.71 4.38
C ILE A 12 23.99 2.30 5.02
N TRP A 13 24.61 1.55 5.90
CA TRP A 13 25.94 1.88 6.41
C TRP A 13 26.98 1.24 5.50
N SER A 14 27.91 2.04 4.96
CA SER A 14 29.04 1.56 4.17
C SER A 14 30.30 1.51 5.04
N PRO A 15 30.77 0.31 5.46
CA PRO A 15 31.95 0.20 6.33
C PRO A 15 33.24 0.66 5.66
N SER A 16 33.34 0.53 4.33
CA SER A 16 34.52 0.92 3.55
C SER A 16 34.69 2.43 3.45
N GLU A 17 33.59 3.18 3.47
CA GLU A 17 33.59 4.64 3.35
C GLU A 17 33.31 5.36 4.67
N ASN A 18 32.92 4.63 5.72
CA ASN A 18 32.50 5.17 7.03
C ASN A 18 31.38 6.22 6.91
N THR A 19 30.52 6.07 5.90
CA THR A 19 29.41 6.98 5.59
C THR A 19 28.08 6.25 5.59
N VAL A 20 27.01 7.02 5.81
CA VAL A 20 25.65 6.53 5.68
C VAL A 20 25.07 6.95 4.33
N ILE A 21 24.66 5.97 3.53
CA ILE A 21 24.11 6.16 2.19
C ILE A 21 22.59 5.96 2.24
N LEU A 22 21.83 6.83 1.58
CA LEU A 22 20.38 6.69 1.39
C LEU A 22 20.09 6.27 -0.06
N SER A 23 19.57 5.05 -0.27
CA SER A 23 19.26 4.54 -1.61
C SER A 23 17.88 3.90 -1.71
N ARG A 24 17.16 4.15 -2.81
CA ARG A 24 15.85 3.53 -3.11
C ARG A 24 15.96 2.11 -3.65
N ASN A 25 17.04 1.84 -4.38
CA ASN A 25 17.26 0.59 -5.07
C ASN A 25 18.42 -0.10 -4.37
N VAL A 26 18.07 -0.98 -3.44
CA VAL A 26 19.03 -1.84 -2.76
C VAL A 26 18.74 -3.26 -3.21
N VAL A 27 19.73 -3.89 -3.80
CA VAL A 27 19.72 -5.33 -4.07
C VAL A 27 20.51 -5.94 -2.93
N PHE A 28 19.83 -6.73 -2.11
CA PHE A 28 20.49 -7.52 -1.08
C PHE A 28 21.02 -8.77 -1.75
N ASP A 29 22.31 -9.04 -1.59
CA ASP A 29 22.89 -10.33 -1.94
C ASP A 29 22.46 -11.34 -0.87
N GLU A 30 21.30 -11.94 -1.09
CA GLU A 30 20.73 -12.95 -0.19
C GLU A 30 21.58 -14.24 -0.17
N SER A 31 22.38 -14.49 -1.22
CA SER A 31 23.27 -15.65 -1.30
C SER A 31 24.37 -15.58 -0.24
N PHE A 32 24.92 -14.38 -0.02
CA PHE A 32 25.90 -14.16 1.04
C PHE A 32 25.28 -14.20 2.44
N MET A 33 24.05 -13.70 2.60
CA MET A 33 23.33 -13.65 3.88
C MET A 33 22.79 -15.02 4.33
N LEU A 34 22.39 -15.87 3.40
CA LEU A 34 21.93 -17.24 3.67
C LEU A 34 23.11 -18.22 3.72
N GLY A 35 24.21 -17.92 3.00
CA GLY A 35 25.43 -18.74 2.97
C GLY A 35 26.15 -18.83 4.32
N CYS A 36 26.04 -17.81 5.18
CA CYS A 36 26.54 -17.89 6.55
C CYS A 36 25.62 -18.69 7.49
N TYR A 37 24.32 -18.79 7.17
CA TYR A 37 23.36 -19.62 7.93
C TYR A 37 23.51 -21.11 7.59
N THR A 38 23.72 -21.45 6.32
CA THR A 38 23.99 -22.84 5.90
C THR A 38 25.34 -23.36 6.40
N ARG A 39 26.33 -22.49 6.59
CA ARG A 39 27.63 -22.85 7.19
C ARG A 39 27.52 -23.20 8.68
N SER A 40 26.63 -22.53 9.41
CA SER A 40 26.34 -22.88 10.82
C SER A 40 25.54 -24.18 10.98
N ILE A 41 24.75 -24.56 9.97
CA ILE A 41 23.97 -25.81 9.97
C ILE A 41 24.86 -27.01 9.61
N THR A 42 25.75 -26.86 8.63
CA THR A 42 26.67 -27.93 8.23
C THR A 42 27.69 -28.32 9.30
N GLU A 43 28.01 -27.45 10.25
CA GLU A 43 28.82 -27.79 11.43
C GLU A 43 27.99 -28.51 12.52
N ALA A 44 26.65 -28.41 12.49
CA ALA A 44 25.73 -29.04 13.45
C ALA A 44 25.15 -30.38 12.94
N GLU A 45 25.24 -30.69 11.65
CA GLU A 45 24.61 -31.86 11.00
C GLU A 45 25.45 -33.15 11.00
N ASN A 46 26.48 -33.28 11.84
CA ASN A 46 27.15 -34.57 12.08
C ASN A 46 26.33 -35.56 12.95
N CYS A 47 25.01 -35.35 13.08
CA CYS A 47 24.08 -36.30 13.68
C CYS A 47 23.10 -36.79 12.62
N SER A 48 23.26 -38.05 12.24
CA SER A 48 22.49 -38.78 11.22
C SER A 48 20.97 -38.69 11.40
N PHE A 49 20.24 -38.51 10.29
CA PHE A 49 19.08 -39.36 10.02
C PHE A 49 18.71 -39.37 8.53
N ASP A 50 18.79 -40.56 7.93
CA ASP A 50 18.30 -40.89 6.60
C ASP A 50 16.79 -40.69 6.49
N LYS A 51 16.35 -40.04 5.39
CA LYS A 51 15.16 -40.47 4.63
C LYS A 51 15.11 -39.74 3.28
N GLN A 52 15.39 -40.52 2.24
CA GLN A 52 15.09 -40.21 0.84
C GLN A 52 13.58 -40.10 0.62
N VAL A 53 13.18 -39.15 -0.22
CA VAL A 53 11.98 -39.27 -1.06
C VAL A 53 12.37 -38.78 -2.45
N GLU A 54 12.43 -39.71 -3.41
CA GLU A 54 12.66 -39.46 -4.83
C GLU A 54 11.43 -38.79 -5.45
N LEU A 55 11.65 -37.72 -6.23
CA LEU A 55 10.68 -37.17 -7.16
C LEU A 55 11.26 -37.32 -8.57
N HIS A 56 10.58 -38.10 -9.40
CA HIS A 56 10.90 -38.32 -10.80
C HIS A 56 10.70 -37.03 -11.62
N GLU A 57 11.76 -36.58 -12.29
CA GLU A 57 11.69 -35.58 -13.36
C GLU A 57 11.86 -36.28 -14.71
N ASP A 58 10.81 -36.30 -15.52
CA ASP A 58 10.91 -36.64 -16.94
C ASP A 58 11.46 -35.43 -17.71
N HIS A 59 12.73 -35.53 -18.13
CA HIS A 59 13.32 -34.69 -19.15
C HIS A 59 13.24 -35.41 -20.51
N GLN A 60 12.53 -34.81 -21.47
CA GLN A 60 12.87 -34.98 -22.88
C GLN A 60 13.68 -33.75 -23.32
N GLY A 61 14.98 -33.98 -23.47
CA GLY A 61 15.88 -33.07 -24.16
C GLY A 61 15.79 -33.23 -25.67
N THR A 62 16.23 -32.18 -26.36
CA THR A 62 16.80 -32.28 -27.70
C THR A 62 17.97 -31.32 -27.79
N ASP A 63 19.17 -31.91 -27.84
CA ASP A 63 20.43 -31.27 -28.19
C ASP A 63 20.40 -30.66 -29.59
N GLN A 64 21.02 -29.48 -29.76
CA GLN A 64 21.88 -29.22 -30.92
C GLN A 64 23.10 -28.36 -30.51
N GLN A 65 24.21 -28.71 -31.14
CA GLN A 65 25.61 -28.42 -30.83
C GLN A 65 26.13 -27.06 -31.32
N GLU A 66 27.24 -26.66 -30.68
CA GLU A 66 28.42 -25.95 -31.22
C GLU A 66 28.29 -24.53 -31.83
N HIS A 67 28.95 -23.54 -31.20
CA HIS A 67 30.19 -22.97 -31.78
C HIS A 67 30.96 -22.10 -30.77
N ASN A 68 32.29 -22.34 -30.68
CA ASN A 68 33.28 -21.45 -30.08
C ASN A 68 33.52 -20.23 -30.98
N GLN A 69 33.70 -19.04 -30.39
CA GLN A 69 34.85 -18.18 -30.75
C GLN A 69 35.08 -17.05 -29.76
N SER A 70 36.31 -17.01 -29.27
CA SER A 70 36.98 -15.91 -28.56
C SER A 70 37.34 -14.78 -29.53
N GLN A 71 37.36 -13.54 -29.03
CA GLN A 71 38.19 -12.38 -29.41
C GLN A 71 37.50 -11.10 -28.89
N GLU A 72 38.13 -9.98 -28.53
CA GLU A 72 39.44 -9.60 -28.03
C GLU A 72 39.27 -8.11 -27.65
N LEU A 73 40.04 -7.63 -26.68
CA LEU A 73 40.05 -6.21 -26.26
C LEU A 73 40.66 -5.33 -27.35
N GLN A 74 40.10 -4.14 -27.58
CA GLN A 74 40.86 -3.01 -28.11
C GLN A 74 40.57 -1.74 -27.30
N ALA A 75 41.61 -1.34 -26.57
CA ALA A 75 41.78 -0.03 -25.96
C ALA A 75 42.06 1.01 -27.05
N THR A 76 41.55 2.23 -26.87
CA THR A 76 42.11 3.43 -27.50
C THR A 76 42.17 4.55 -26.46
N ASP A 77 43.41 4.94 -26.16
CA ASP A 77 43.83 6.10 -25.39
C ASP A 77 43.51 7.40 -26.13
N GLY A 78 43.26 8.49 -25.38
CA GLY A 78 43.14 9.81 -25.98
C GLY A 78 42.78 10.97 -25.05
N LEU A 79 43.77 11.40 -24.26
CA LEU A 79 44.08 12.79 -23.85
C LEU A 79 43.26 13.50 -22.74
N ILE A 80 44.04 13.87 -21.72
CA ILE A 80 43.75 14.71 -20.56
C ILE A 80 43.86 16.18 -20.97
N GLU A 81 42.91 17.03 -20.55
CA GLU A 81 43.17 18.46 -20.38
C GLU A 81 42.54 18.96 -19.07
N THR A 82 43.42 19.49 -18.21
CA THR A 82 43.16 19.95 -16.84
C THR A 82 42.68 21.40 -16.85
N GLN A 83 41.64 21.75 -16.08
CA GLN A 83 41.45 23.09 -15.50
C GLN A 83 40.31 23.12 -14.46
N GLN A 84 40.66 23.35 -13.19
CA GLN A 84 39.86 24.09 -12.18
C GLN A 84 40.40 25.54 -12.17
N PRO A 85 39.74 26.58 -11.58
CA PRO A 85 38.72 26.56 -10.51
C PRO A 85 37.57 27.60 -10.67
N ASP A 86 36.53 27.57 -9.83
CA ASP A 86 36.14 28.73 -8.98
C ASP A 86 34.99 28.36 -8.00
N VAL A 87 35.04 28.94 -6.80
CA VAL A 87 34.13 28.67 -5.67
C VAL A 87 33.24 29.90 -5.45
N THR A 88 31.92 29.75 -5.59
CA THR A 88 30.94 30.66 -4.96
C THR A 88 29.74 29.86 -4.43
N PRO A 89 29.27 30.11 -3.19
CA PRO A 89 28.23 29.30 -2.56
C PRO A 89 26.84 29.80 -2.96
N SER A 90 26.13 29.05 -3.80
CA SER A 90 24.72 29.31 -4.13
C SER A 90 23.78 28.43 -3.29
N GLU A 91 22.92 29.10 -2.55
CA GLU A 91 21.75 28.64 -1.79
C GLU A 91 21.14 27.31 -2.27
N THR A 92 21.17 26.29 -1.40
CA THR A 92 20.47 25.01 -1.61
C THR A 92 18.96 25.20 -1.58
N ARG A 93 18.34 25.34 -2.75
CA ARG A 93 16.93 24.98 -2.94
C ARG A 93 16.82 23.44 -2.98
N PRO A 94 15.74 22.82 -2.47
CA PRO A 94 15.54 21.39 -2.63
C PRO A 94 15.34 21.06 -4.11
N HIS A 95 16.39 20.52 -4.75
CA HIS A 95 16.36 20.07 -6.13
C HIS A 95 15.39 18.89 -6.27
N SER A 96 14.34 19.06 -7.07
CA SER A 96 13.43 17.98 -7.40
C SER A 96 14.05 17.10 -8.50
N ILE A 97 14.54 15.93 -8.09
CA ILE A 97 15.13 14.89 -8.97
C ILE A 97 14.11 14.36 -10.01
N ALA A 98 12.85 14.80 -9.97
CA ALA A 98 11.87 14.54 -11.02
C ALA A 98 12.23 15.21 -12.37
N GLN A 99 13.06 16.26 -12.36
CA GLN A 99 13.44 17.00 -13.57
C GLN A 99 14.47 16.27 -14.44
N ASP A 100 15.36 15.45 -13.85
CA ASP A 100 16.43 14.73 -14.58
C ASP A 100 16.01 13.33 -15.08
N ARG A 101 14.70 13.04 -15.06
CA ARG A 101 14.19 11.72 -15.44
C ARG A 101 14.22 11.56 -16.96
N VAL A 102 15.20 10.84 -17.50
CA VAL A 102 15.15 10.34 -18.88
C VAL A 102 13.91 9.46 -19.02
N ARG A 103 13.00 9.84 -19.92
CA ARG A 103 11.79 9.07 -20.24
C ARG A 103 12.23 7.73 -20.80
N ARG A 104 11.89 6.61 -20.14
CA ARG A 104 12.11 5.27 -20.72
C ARG A 104 11.25 5.16 -21.98
N VAL A 105 11.90 5.23 -23.13
CA VAL A 105 11.30 5.00 -24.45
C VAL A 105 11.29 3.50 -24.70
N GLY A 106 10.16 2.93 -25.12
CA GLY A 106 10.08 1.51 -25.50
C GLY A 106 9.66 0.51 -24.42
N ILE A 107 9.07 0.95 -23.29
CA ILE A 107 8.35 0.01 -22.41
C ILE A 107 6.99 -0.28 -23.06
N GLY A 108 6.89 -1.42 -23.75
CA GLY A 108 5.58 -2.00 -24.07
C GLY A 108 4.84 -2.35 -22.78
N PRO A 109 3.50 -2.29 -22.76
CA PRO A 109 2.74 -2.76 -21.61
C PRO A 109 3.14 -4.22 -21.32
N PRO A 110 3.33 -4.61 -20.04
CA PRO A 110 3.55 -6.00 -19.72
C PRO A 110 2.39 -6.82 -20.31
N GLN A 111 2.71 -7.88 -21.04
CA GLN A 111 1.71 -8.78 -21.61
C GLN A 111 1.03 -9.48 -20.44
N ARG A 112 -0.10 -8.92 -20.00
CA ARG A 112 -0.74 -9.27 -18.73
C ARG A 112 -1.86 -10.28 -18.84
N TYR A 113 -2.09 -10.85 -20.03
CA TYR A 113 -3.14 -11.84 -20.27
C TYR A 113 -2.69 -12.80 -21.36
N GLY A 114 -2.18 -13.97 -20.98
CA GLY A 114 -2.21 -15.13 -21.85
C GLY A 114 -3.59 -15.75 -21.71
N TYR A 115 -4.47 -15.55 -22.71
CA TYR A 115 -5.78 -16.18 -22.89
C TYR A 115 -6.44 -16.72 -21.60
N GLU A 116 -6.76 -15.83 -20.66
CA GLU A 116 -7.56 -16.20 -19.49
C GLU A 116 -9.04 -16.20 -19.90
N ASP A 117 -9.71 -17.27 -19.49
CA ASP A 117 -11.06 -17.70 -19.84
C ASP A 117 -12.08 -16.56 -20.01
N MET A 118 -12.46 -16.30 -21.27
CA MET A 118 -13.51 -15.34 -21.63
C MET A 118 -14.86 -15.73 -21.00
N ALA A 119 -15.08 -17.02 -20.70
CA ALA A 119 -16.24 -17.47 -19.95
C ALA A 119 -16.14 -17.07 -18.47
N GLY A 120 -14.97 -17.18 -17.83
CA GLY A 120 -14.73 -16.68 -16.48
C GLY A 120 -14.94 -15.16 -16.35
N TYR A 121 -14.45 -14.38 -17.32
CA TYR A 121 -14.74 -12.94 -17.40
C TYR A 121 -16.24 -12.68 -17.59
N ALA A 122 -16.89 -13.42 -18.49
CA ALA A 122 -18.33 -13.28 -18.73
C ALA A 122 -19.18 -13.69 -17.52
N LEU A 123 -18.76 -14.71 -16.76
CA LEU A 123 -19.44 -15.17 -15.53
C LEU A 123 -19.32 -14.13 -14.42
N GLN A 124 -18.12 -13.58 -14.22
CA GLN A 124 -17.87 -12.51 -13.26
C GLN A 124 -18.67 -11.25 -13.60
N VAL A 125 -18.74 -10.88 -14.89
CA VAL A 125 -19.57 -9.75 -15.34
C VAL A 125 -21.06 -10.05 -15.19
N ALA A 126 -21.51 -11.29 -15.44
CA ALA A 126 -22.91 -11.68 -15.28
C ALA A 126 -23.36 -11.67 -13.81
N GLU A 127 -22.51 -12.10 -12.87
CA GLU A 127 -22.76 -11.97 -11.43
C GLU A 127 -22.83 -10.50 -10.98
N GLU A 128 -22.01 -9.61 -11.57
CA GLU A 128 -22.07 -8.17 -11.29
C GLU A 128 -23.35 -7.49 -11.84
N VAL A 129 -23.97 -8.04 -12.90
CA VAL A 129 -25.16 -7.43 -13.55
C VAL A 129 -26.43 -7.56 -12.71
N ASP A 130 -26.54 -8.56 -11.83
CA ASP A 130 -27.79 -8.83 -11.09
C ASP A 130 -27.86 -8.14 -9.70
N THR A 131 -26.83 -7.37 -9.31
CA THR A 131 -26.80 -6.67 -8.03
C THR A 131 -26.70 -5.15 -8.21
N TYR A 132 -27.85 -4.49 -8.44
CA TYR A 132 -27.89 -3.03 -8.44
C TYR A 132 -27.39 -2.47 -7.11
N GLU A 133 -26.33 -1.66 -7.17
CA GLU A 133 -25.75 -0.93 -6.06
C GLU A 133 -25.91 0.58 -6.32
N PRO A 134 -26.52 1.34 -5.39
CA PRO A 134 -26.70 2.77 -5.58
C PRO A 134 -25.34 3.47 -5.57
N SER A 135 -25.19 4.47 -6.43
CA SER A 135 -23.96 5.27 -6.52
C SER A 135 -24.03 6.55 -5.67
N THR A 136 -25.23 6.96 -5.30
CA THR A 136 -25.51 8.18 -4.53
C THR A 136 -26.48 7.92 -3.38
N TYR A 137 -26.46 8.81 -2.38
CA TYR A 137 -27.43 8.78 -1.29
C TYR A 137 -28.87 8.80 -1.80
N ARG A 138 -29.18 9.67 -2.78
CA ARG A 138 -30.53 9.81 -3.33
C ARG A 138 -31.02 8.52 -3.98
N GLU A 139 -30.19 7.87 -4.78
CA GLU A 139 -30.50 6.57 -5.38
C GLU A 139 -30.76 5.52 -4.29
N ALA A 140 -29.92 5.48 -3.26
CA ALA A 140 -30.03 4.52 -2.15
C ALA A 140 -31.36 4.66 -1.41
N ILE A 141 -31.83 5.88 -1.15
CA ILE A 141 -33.10 6.11 -0.43
C ILE A 141 -34.34 6.04 -1.32
N SER A 142 -34.21 6.18 -2.63
CA SER A 142 -35.33 6.09 -3.57
C SER A 142 -35.66 4.65 -3.99
N GLY A 143 -34.73 3.72 -3.74
CA GLY A 143 -34.87 2.32 -4.15
C GLY A 143 -35.79 1.51 -3.25
N THR A 144 -36.17 0.32 -3.72
CA THR A 144 -36.97 -0.66 -2.95
C THR A 144 -36.24 -1.18 -1.72
N GLU A 145 -34.90 -1.12 -1.70
CA GLU A 145 -34.04 -1.56 -0.60
C GLU A 145 -33.59 -0.40 0.32
N ALA A 146 -34.27 0.75 0.25
CA ALA A 146 -33.90 1.97 0.96
C ALA A 146 -33.71 1.76 2.48
N GLU A 147 -34.60 0.99 3.12
CA GLU A 147 -34.50 0.71 4.56
C GLU A 147 -33.20 -0.02 4.92
N ARG A 148 -32.75 -0.96 4.08
CA ARG A 148 -31.51 -1.72 4.30
C ARG A 148 -30.28 -0.86 4.12
N TRP A 149 -30.29 0.02 3.11
CA TRP A 149 -29.22 1.00 2.92
C TRP A 149 -29.18 2.04 4.04
N PHE A 150 -30.34 2.49 4.52
CA PHE A 150 -30.42 3.44 5.63
C PHE A 150 -29.89 2.85 6.93
N ALA A 151 -30.23 1.59 7.23
CA ALA A 151 -29.65 0.85 8.36
C ALA A 151 -28.11 0.78 8.25
N ALA A 152 -27.59 0.40 7.08
CA ALA A 152 -26.15 0.34 6.85
C ALA A 152 -25.44 1.71 6.97
N MET A 153 -26.11 2.80 6.57
CA MET A 153 -25.60 4.16 6.80
C MET A 153 -25.62 4.55 8.28
N GLY A 154 -26.64 4.09 9.02
CA GLY A 154 -26.74 4.24 10.47
C GLY A 154 -25.56 3.58 11.20
N ASP A 155 -25.24 2.32 10.86
CA ASP A 155 -24.11 1.58 11.44
C ASP A 155 -22.75 2.27 11.21
N GLU A 156 -22.55 2.83 10.00
CA GLU A 156 -21.35 3.61 9.69
C GLU A 156 -21.30 4.91 10.50
N MET A 157 -22.44 5.60 10.64
CA MET A 157 -22.52 6.83 11.42
C MET A 157 -22.28 6.58 12.91
N GLU A 158 -22.79 5.48 13.47
CA GLU A 158 -22.51 5.05 14.84
C GLU A 158 -21.02 4.79 15.04
N SER A 159 -20.38 4.12 14.07
CA SER A 159 -18.93 3.89 14.09
C SER A 159 -18.14 5.20 14.14
N HIS A 160 -18.59 6.24 13.42
CA HIS A 160 -17.97 7.56 13.48
C HIS A 160 -18.16 8.26 14.82
N GLN A 161 -19.35 8.18 15.40
CA GLN A 161 -19.67 8.75 16.71
C GLN A 161 -18.87 8.07 17.82
N LYS A 162 -18.85 6.73 17.84
CA LYS A 162 -18.11 5.94 18.84
C LYS A 162 -16.62 6.24 18.83
N ASN A 163 -16.04 6.47 17.65
CA ASN A 163 -14.62 6.80 17.51
C ASN A 163 -14.31 8.29 17.66
N ASN A 164 -15.32 9.15 17.90
CA ASN A 164 -15.18 10.61 17.91
C ASN A 164 -14.43 11.13 16.67
N THR A 165 -14.82 10.64 15.49
CA THR A 165 -14.07 10.86 14.23
C THR A 165 -13.97 12.34 13.89
N TRP A 166 -15.00 13.13 14.20
CA TRP A 166 -15.04 14.56 13.93
C TRP A 166 -15.90 15.33 14.92
N ASP A 167 -15.65 16.62 15.02
CA ASP A 167 -16.50 17.59 15.74
C ASP A 167 -17.24 18.47 14.74
N LEU A 168 -18.51 18.78 15.05
CA LEU A 168 -19.30 19.70 14.24
C LEU A 168 -19.00 21.15 14.63
N VAL A 169 -18.45 21.93 13.71
CA VAL A 169 -18.03 23.32 13.94
C VAL A 169 -18.54 24.26 12.85
N THR A 170 -18.60 25.55 13.13
CA THR A 170 -18.91 26.55 12.11
C THR A 170 -17.84 26.55 11.03
N GLN A 171 -18.24 26.78 9.78
CA GLN A 171 -17.30 26.83 8.67
C GLN A 171 -16.24 27.94 8.91
N PRO A 172 -14.95 27.57 9.01
CA PRO A 172 -13.89 28.56 9.15
C PRO A 172 -13.69 29.34 7.84
N HIS A 173 -13.46 30.65 7.97
CA HIS A 173 -13.21 31.52 6.82
C HIS A 173 -11.86 31.21 6.17
N GLY A 174 -11.84 31.08 4.84
CA GLY A 174 -10.61 30.92 4.05
C GLY A 174 -9.97 29.53 4.06
N ARG A 175 -10.56 28.54 4.75
CA ARG A 175 -10.12 27.14 4.68
C ARG A 175 -10.87 26.38 3.58
N LYS A 176 -10.17 25.44 2.95
CA LYS A 176 -10.76 24.55 1.96
C LYS A 176 -11.48 23.40 2.68
N ILE A 177 -12.71 23.12 2.27
CA ILE A 177 -13.49 22.00 2.78
C ILE A 177 -13.36 20.82 1.82
N VAL A 178 -13.05 19.64 2.35
CA VAL A 178 -13.07 18.38 1.63
C VAL A 178 -14.50 17.88 1.55
N THR A 179 -14.97 17.54 0.36
CA THR A 179 -16.28 16.92 0.20
C THR A 179 -16.22 15.44 0.54
N CYS A 180 -17.33 14.85 0.97
CA CYS A 180 -17.45 13.41 1.16
C CYS A 180 -18.42 12.78 0.17
N LYS A 181 -18.47 11.45 0.14
CA LYS A 181 -19.50 10.69 -0.56
C LYS A 181 -19.75 9.36 0.12
N TRP A 182 -20.93 8.81 -0.11
CA TRP A 182 -21.25 7.45 0.26
C TRP A 182 -20.70 6.44 -0.76
N ILE A 183 -20.22 5.31 -0.27
CA ILE A 183 -19.92 4.11 -1.05
C ILE A 183 -20.80 3.00 -0.52
N PHE A 184 -21.61 2.42 -1.41
CA PHE A 184 -22.51 1.32 -1.11
C PHE A 184 -21.97 0.04 -1.72
N LYS A 185 -22.03 -1.05 -0.96
CA LYS A 185 -21.67 -2.39 -1.41
C LYS A 185 -22.60 -3.43 -0.82
N LYS A 186 -23.10 -4.33 -1.67
CA LYS A 186 -23.71 -5.59 -1.24
C LYS A 186 -22.62 -6.62 -1.09
N LYS A 187 -22.66 -7.35 0.01
CA LYS A 187 -21.79 -8.49 0.26
C LYS A 187 -22.64 -9.72 0.39
N GLU A 188 -22.25 -10.78 -0.29
CA GLU A 188 -22.81 -12.10 -0.04
C GLU A 188 -22.47 -12.50 1.40
N GLY A 189 -23.43 -13.15 2.07
CA GLY A 189 -23.19 -13.70 3.40
C GLY A 189 -22.13 -14.78 3.34
N ILE A 190 -21.40 -14.97 4.45
CA ILE A 190 -20.29 -15.94 4.52
C ILE A 190 -20.83 -17.38 4.51
N SER A 191 -22.12 -17.56 4.81
CA SER A 191 -22.81 -18.84 4.78
C SER A 191 -24.15 -18.72 4.05
N MET A 192 -24.66 -19.83 3.50
CA MET A 192 -26.00 -19.91 2.90
C MET A 192 -27.13 -19.46 3.85
N ALA A 193 -26.88 -19.41 5.16
CA ALA A 193 -27.84 -18.97 6.18
C ALA A 193 -27.80 -17.47 6.45
N GLU A 194 -26.70 -16.79 6.13
CA GLU A 194 -26.56 -15.35 6.30
C GLU A 194 -26.93 -14.68 4.98
N GLY A 195 -28.04 -13.94 4.96
CA GLY A 195 -28.48 -13.24 3.75
C GLY A 195 -27.50 -12.16 3.28
N VAL A 196 -27.83 -11.50 2.17
CA VAL A 196 -27.04 -10.38 1.62
C VAL A 196 -26.84 -9.29 2.67
N LYS A 197 -25.59 -8.95 2.97
CA LYS A 197 -25.19 -7.89 3.90
C LYS A 197 -24.96 -6.59 3.16
N TYR A 198 -25.63 -5.53 3.61
CA TYR A 198 -25.51 -4.19 3.03
C TYR A 198 -24.41 -3.45 3.79
N LYS A 199 -23.50 -2.81 3.05
CA LYS A 199 -22.42 -2.01 3.63
C LYS A 199 -22.41 -0.63 3.00
N ALA A 200 -22.57 0.40 3.84
CA ALA A 200 -22.35 1.78 3.46
C ALA A 200 -21.06 2.28 4.10
N ARG A 201 -20.33 3.17 3.42
CA ARG A 201 -19.16 3.85 3.98
C ARG A 201 -19.13 5.32 3.61
N VAL A 202 -18.73 6.16 4.57
CA VAL A 202 -18.44 7.58 4.28
C VAL A 202 -16.97 7.70 3.86
N VAL A 203 -16.75 8.25 2.68
CA VAL A 203 -15.41 8.41 2.11
C VAL A 203 -15.16 9.87 1.79
N ALA A 204 -14.08 10.43 2.34
CA ALA A 204 -13.60 11.75 1.99
C ALA A 204 -13.05 11.76 0.55
N ARG A 205 -13.29 12.83 -0.19
CA ARG A 205 -12.75 13.04 -1.54
C ARG A 205 -11.33 13.59 -1.44
N GLY A 206 -10.39 12.79 -0.92
CA GLY A 206 -9.01 13.22 -0.68
C GLY A 206 -8.20 13.55 -1.94
N PHE A 207 -8.69 13.24 -3.14
CA PHE A 207 -8.11 13.78 -4.38
C PHE A 207 -8.14 15.32 -4.43
N SER A 208 -9.02 15.96 -3.66
CA SER A 208 -9.10 17.41 -3.54
C SER A 208 -8.04 18.01 -2.59
N GLN A 209 -7.32 17.17 -1.83
CA GLN A 209 -6.29 17.60 -0.87
C GLN A 209 -4.99 18.03 -1.56
N ARG A 210 -4.32 19.03 -0.97
CA ARG A 210 -3.05 19.59 -1.43
C ARG A 210 -1.92 19.28 -0.43
N GLU A 211 -0.79 18.84 -0.96
CA GLU A 211 0.43 18.63 -0.19
C GLU A 211 0.94 19.96 0.38
N GLY A 212 1.46 19.93 1.61
CA GLY A 212 1.91 21.12 2.35
C GLY A 212 0.80 22.00 2.92
N VAL A 213 -0.47 21.65 2.68
CA VAL A 213 -1.64 22.33 3.26
C VAL A 213 -2.50 21.35 4.04
N ASP A 214 -2.97 20.29 3.36
CA ASP A 214 -3.90 19.32 3.93
C ASP A 214 -3.18 18.04 4.42
N TYR A 215 -1.94 17.81 3.98
CA TYR A 215 -1.08 16.73 4.44
C TYR A 215 0.39 17.06 4.14
N ASN A 216 1.29 16.57 4.97
CA ASN A 216 2.73 16.68 4.72
C ASN A 216 3.35 15.36 4.27
N GLU A 217 2.92 14.23 4.84
CA GLU A 217 3.46 12.92 4.52
C GLU A 217 2.36 11.88 4.41
N ILE A 218 2.47 10.99 3.42
CA ILE A 218 1.46 9.95 3.14
C ILE A 218 2.02 8.54 3.14
N PHE A 219 3.33 8.39 3.40
CA PHE A 219 3.98 7.10 3.31
C PHE A 219 3.51 6.17 4.44
N SER A 220 3.05 5.00 4.04
CA SER A 220 2.75 3.85 4.91
C SER A 220 3.43 2.62 4.32
N PRO A 221 4.05 1.76 5.14
CA PRO A 221 4.51 0.46 4.69
C PRO A 221 3.35 -0.35 4.11
N VAL A 222 3.65 -1.11 3.06
CA VAL A 222 2.71 -2.07 2.45
C VAL A 222 3.42 -3.41 2.40
N VAL A 223 2.77 -4.44 2.95
CA VAL A 223 3.30 -5.79 2.95
C VAL A 223 3.42 -6.33 1.52
N ARG A 224 4.51 -7.04 1.22
CA ARG A 224 4.67 -7.75 -0.06
C ARG A 224 4.26 -9.20 0.11
N HIS A 225 3.72 -9.80 -0.96
CA HIS A 225 3.39 -11.24 -0.95
C HIS A 225 4.61 -12.12 -0.69
N THR A 226 5.81 -11.70 -1.09
CA THR A 226 7.06 -12.40 -0.76
C THR A 226 7.28 -12.48 0.74
N SER A 227 7.06 -11.38 1.47
CA SER A 227 7.17 -11.34 2.92
C SER A 227 6.14 -12.22 3.62
N ILE A 228 4.88 -12.21 3.14
CA ILE A 228 3.83 -13.09 3.66
C ILE A 228 4.20 -14.56 3.46
N ARG A 229 4.63 -14.94 2.24
CA ARG A 229 5.04 -16.32 1.95
C ARG A 229 6.23 -16.77 2.79
N ALA A 230 7.23 -15.90 2.98
CA ALA A 230 8.38 -16.19 3.82
C ALA A 230 7.95 -16.42 5.29
N LEU A 231 7.08 -15.57 5.83
CA LEU A 231 6.52 -15.75 7.17
C LEU A 231 5.81 -17.10 7.31
N VAL A 232 4.91 -17.43 6.37
CA VAL A 232 4.17 -18.70 6.38
C VAL A 232 5.10 -19.91 6.24
N ALA A 233 6.15 -19.82 5.42
CA ALA A 233 7.14 -20.88 5.27
C ALA A 233 7.89 -21.15 6.58
N VAL A 234 8.28 -20.11 7.32
CA VAL A 234 8.92 -20.24 8.64
C VAL A 234 7.96 -20.88 9.64
N VAL A 235 6.71 -20.42 9.69
CA VAL A 235 5.66 -20.98 10.55
C VAL A 235 5.49 -22.47 10.29
N ALA A 236 5.36 -22.87 9.02
CA ALA A 236 5.19 -24.27 8.64
C ALA A 236 6.43 -25.13 8.95
N HIS A 237 7.64 -24.58 8.72
CA HIS A 237 8.89 -25.30 9.01
C HIS A 237 9.11 -25.52 10.51
N GLN A 238 8.67 -24.57 11.34
CA GLN A 238 8.84 -24.60 12.80
C GLN A 238 7.63 -25.18 13.53
N ASP A 239 6.61 -25.68 12.81
CA ASP A 239 5.37 -26.20 13.38
C ASP A 239 4.69 -25.20 14.34
N LEU A 240 4.63 -23.92 13.94
CA LEU A 240 4.01 -22.85 14.72
C LEU A 240 2.55 -22.64 14.34
N GLU A 241 1.77 -22.10 15.27
CA GLU A 241 0.42 -21.63 15.02
C GLU A 241 0.43 -20.18 14.49
N LEU A 242 -0.40 -19.90 13.47
CA LEU A 242 -0.55 -18.57 12.90
C LEU A 242 -1.98 -18.07 13.11
N GLU A 243 -2.10 -16.95 13.83
CA GLU A 243 -3.36 -16.23 13.99
C GLU A 243 -3.41 -14.98 13.11
N GLN A 244 -4.57 -14.74 12.50
CA GLN A 244 -4.83 -13.55 11.70
C GLN A 244 -5.89 -12.69 12.38
N LEU A 245 -5.62 -11.39 12.48
CA LEU A 245 -6.54 -10.39 13.01
C LEU A 245 -6.90 -9.37 11.92
N ASP A 246 -8.19 -9.08 11.78
CA ASP A 246 -8.68 -7.96 10.96
C ASP A 246 -9.27 -6.88 11.87
N VAL A 247 -8.79 -5.65 11.72
CA VAL A 247 -9.21 -4.53 12.57
C VAL A 247 -10.38 -3.82 11.92
N ASN A 248 -11.54 -3.91 12.57
CA ASN A 248 -12.72 -3.16 12.16
C ASN A 248 -12.44 -1.65 12.20
N THR A 249 -12.81 -0.95 11.13
CA THR A 249 -12.69 0.51 11.03
C THR A 249 -11.28 1.06 11.29
N ALA A 250 -10.23 0.31 10.92
CA ALA A 250 -8.82 0.64 11.19
C ALA A 250 -8.44 2.13 11.02
N PHE A 251 -8.86 2.78 9.92
CA PHE A 251 -8.52 4.19 9.68
C PHE A 251 -9.12 5.15 10.72
N LEU A 252 -10.27 4.84 11.31
CA LEU A 252 -10.91 5.71 12.32
C LEU A 252 -10.14 5.72 13.65
N HIS A 253 -9.18 4.83 13.83
CA HIS A 253 -8.32 4.82 15.01
C HIS A 253 -7.08 5.71 14.86
N GLY A 254 -6.69 6.05 13.63
CA GLY A 254 -5.55 6.94 13.35
C GLY A 254 -5.88 8.38 13.71
N GLU A 255 -5.01 9.06 14.44
CA GLU A 255 -5.17 10.48 14.77
C GLU A 255 -4.71 11.35 13.60
N LEU A 256 -5.45 12.43 13.33
CA LEU A 256 -5.01 13.42 12.34
C LEU A 256 -4.13 14.45 13.02
N GLU A 257 -2.94 14.65 12.46
CA GLU A 257 -2.01 15.71 12.87
C GLU A 257 -2.40 17.04 12.20
N GLU A 258 -2.94 16.98 10.98
CA GLU A 258 -3.40 18.14 10.24
C GLU A 258 -4.87 18.48 10.51
N GLU A 259 -5.18 19.77 10.45
CA GLU A 259 -6.55 20.25 10.61
C GLU A 259 -7.32 20.19 9.29
N ILE A 260 -8.24 19.22 9.17
CA ILE A 260 -9.03 19.00 7.96
C ILE A 260 -10.50 19.19 8.25
N TYR A 261 -11.17 19.94 7.36
CA TYR A 261 -12.60 20.18 7.40
C TYR A 261 -13.28 19.40 6.29
N MET A 262 -14.37 18.73 6.62
CA MET A 262 -15.16 17.93 5.70
C MET A 262 -16.62 18.38 5.69
N THR A 263 -17.29 18.29 4.55
CA THR A 263 -18.75 18.47 4.49
C THR A 263 -19.46 17.41 5.32
N GLN A 264 -20.61 17.75 5.90
CA GLN A 264 -21.47 16.76 6.54
C GLN A 264 -21.93 15.72 5.50
N PRO A 265 -22.00 14.41 5.86
CA PRO A 265 -22.49 13.38 4.95
C PRO A 265 -23.94 13.62 4.53
N ASP A 266 -24.24 13.37 3.25
CA ASP A 266 -25.59 13.50 2.71
C ASP A 266 -26.56 12.61 3.50
N GLY A 267 -27.72 13.17 3.87
CA GLY A 267 -28.73 12.48 4.67
C GLY A 267 -28.54 12.54 6.19
N PHE A 268 -27.37 13.00 6.66
CA PHE A 268 -27.02 13.05 8.09
C PHE A 268 -26.57 14.45 8.54
N GLN A 269 -27.09 15.48 7.87
CA GLN A 269 -26.86 16.88 8.23
C GLN A 269 -27.67 17.22 9.48
N VAL A 270 -27.05 17.93 10.42
CA VAL A 270 -27.73 18.31 11.67
C VAL A 270 -28.71 19.46 11.41
N PRO A 271 -30.01 19.29 11.73
CA PRO A 271 -31.01 20.34 11.54
C PRO A 271 -30.61 21.64 12.26
N GLY A 272 -30.72 22.78 11.56
CA GLY A 272 -30.32 24.09 12.08
C GLY A 272 -28.81 24.35 12.08
N LYS A 273 -27.98 23.39 11.66
CA LYS A 273 -26.53 23.50 11.52
C LYS A 273 -26.05 23.10 10.12
N GLU A 274 -26.85 23.35 9.09
CA GLU A 274 -26.53 23.00 7.70
C GLU A 274 -25.23 23.64 7.20
N ASN A 275 -24.93 24.87 7.66
CA ASN A 275 -23.69 25.58 7.33
C ASN A 275 -22.47 25.13 8.15
N HIS A 276 -22.62 24.16 9.05
CA HIS A 276 -21.50 23.62 9.82
C HIS A 276 -20.78 22.52 9.04
N VAL A 277 -19.52 22.33 9.39
CA VAL A 277 -18.61 21.35 8.79
C VAL A 277 -18.05 20.43 9.86
N CYS A 278 -17.66 19.22 9.44
CA CYS A 278 -17.00 18.24 10.29
C CYS A 278 -15.50 18.56 10.34
N ARG A 279 -14.99 19.01 11.49
CA ARG A 279 -13.55 19.07 11.75
C ARG A 279 -13.08 17.66 12.11
N LEU A 280 -12.28 17.05 11.25
CA LEU A 280 -11.82 15.67 11.43
C LEU A 280 -10.75 15.60 12.53
N ASN A 281 -11.00 14.79 13.55
CA ASN A 281 -10.05 14.47 14.63
C ASN A 281 -9.29 13.17 14.34
N LYS A 282 -9.94 12.24 13.61
CA LYS A 282 -9.38 10.95 13.21
C LYS A 282 -9.33 10.84 11.69
N SER A 283 -8.42 10.00 11.20
CA SER A 283 -8.28 9.75 9.78
C SER A 283 -9.49 9.00 9.24
N LEU A 284 -9.83 9.22 7.97
CA LEU A 284 -11.04 8.70 7.33
C LEU A 284 -10.70 8.03 6.01
N TYR A 285 -11.51 7.07 5.57
CA TYR A 285 -11.40 6.54 4.21
C TYR A 285 -11.33 7.66 3.17
N GLY A 286 -10.40 7.51 2.22
CA GLY A 286 -10.26 8.42 1.09
C GLY A 286 -9.39 9.65 1.34
N LEU A 287 -8.99 9.98 2.58
CA LEU A 287 -7.90 10.94 2.80
C LEU A 287 -6.57 10.30 2.40
N LYS A 288 -5.65 11.12 1.89
CA LYS A 288 -4.36 10.64 1.37
C LYS A 288 -3.45 10.05 2.44
N GLN A 289 -3.51 10.58 3.67
CA GLN A 289 -2.64 10.19 4.78
C GLN A 289 -3.24 9.11 5.70
N SER A 290 -4.48 8.66 5.49
CA SER A 290 -5.13 7.70 6.39
C SER A 290 -4.37 6.40 6.60
N PRO A 291 -3.77 5.76 5.57
CA PRO A 291 -2.95 4.57 5.78
C PRO A 291 -1.77 4.85 6.72
N ARG A 292 -1.13 6.02 6.56
CA ARG A 292 -0.01 6.44 7.41
C ARG A 292 -0.44 6.65 8.85
N GLN A 293 -1.55 7.35 9.08
CA GLN A 293 -2.03 7.63 10.42
C GLN A 293 -2.45 6.35 11.16
N TRP A 294 -3.04 5.40 10.44
CA TRP A 294 -3.28 4.06 10.98
C TRP A 294 -1.97 3.34 11.33
N TYR A 295 -0.99 3.32 10.42
CA TYR A 295 0.30 2.68 10.69
C TYR A 295 0.99 3.28 11.91
N LYS A 296 1.08 4.62 12.02
CA LYS A 296 1.63 5.31 13.20
C LYS A 296 0.92 4.88 14.49
N ARG A 297 -0.41 4.84 14.46
CA ARG A 297 -1.23 4.43 15.60
C ARG A 297 -0.93 2.99 16.01
N PHE A 298 -0.91 2.07 15.03
CA PHE A 298 -0.66 0.66 15.26
C PHE A 298 0.77 0.42 15.79
N ASP A 299 1.78 1.00 15.15
CA ASP A 299 3.19 0.91 15.54
C ASP A 299 3.39 1.43 16.98
N SER A 300 2.79 2.58 17.31
CA SER A 300 2.84 3.14 18.67
C SER A 300 2.13 2.27 19.72
N TYR A 301 1.15 1.46 19.31
CA TYR A 301 0.44 0.56 20.19
C TYR A 301 1.23 -0.72 20.43
N MET A 302 1.87 -1.27 19.40
CA MET A 302 2.68 -2.49 19.48
C MET A 302 3.99 -2.31 20.24
N MET A 303 4.53 -1.08 20.27
CA MET A 303 5.78 -0.76 20.97
C MET A 303 5.60 -0.42 22.46
N LYS A 304 4.36 -0.42 22.96
CA LYS A 304 4.04 -0.22 24.38
C LYS A 304 3.88 -1.54 25.10
#